data_AF-A0A9D1LNN9-F1
#
_entry.id   AF-A0A9D1LNN9-F1
#
_cell.length_a   1.000
_cell.length_b   1.000
_cell.length_c   1.000
_cell.angle_alpha   90.00
_cell.angle_beta   90.00
_cell.angle_gamma   90.00
#
_symmetry.space_group_name_H-M   'P 1'
#
loop_
_entity.id
_entity.type
_entity.pdbx_description
1 polymer ?
#
loop_
_entity_poly.entity_id
_entity_poly.type
_entity_poly.pdbx_seq_one_letter_code
_entity_poly.pdbx_strand_id
1 'polypeptide(L)'
;MGVYLSLSSIPSSMAPHEASELLRCCWSTLQDLQGSLTLLEGIGLVDSYKDEKAGVYCLLMNPPLPAESFLSSELLSRQLSNSIGEENFKELKSQLIGAKLPLKTFARIGSKFEDNYGLFPRMHKAKTVLLFDKSKFDKAFTSTSGFSANTLSDDEIKKISELSAF
;
A
#
# COMPACT_ATOMS: atom_id res chain seq x y z
N MET A 1 -5.00 -9.38 -29.20
CA MET A 1 -5.54 -9.81 -27.89
C MET A 1 -5.51 -11.33 -27.71
N GLY A 2 -6.02 -12.13 -28.65
CA GLY A 2 -6.03 -13.60 -28.52
C GLY A 2 -4.67 -14.21 -28.18
N VAL A 3 -3.61 -13.81 -28.91
CA VAL A 3 -2.23 -14.28 -28.67
C VAL A 3 -1.73 -13.99 -27.24
N TYR A 4 -1.94 -12.77 -26.71
CA TYR A 4 -1.50 -12.44 -25.35
C TYR A 4 -2.18 -13.30 -24.29
N LEU A 5 -3.48 -13.55 -24.44
CA LEU A 5 -4.25 -14.41 -23.53
C LEU A 5 -3.84 -15.88 -23.65
N SER A 6 -3.56 -16.36 -24.86
CA SER A 6 -3.03 -17.71 -25.07
C SER A 6 -1.67 -17.87 -24.42
N LEU A 7 -0.76 -16.90 -24.59
CA LEU A 7 0.58 -16.93 -24.02
C LEU A 7 0.57 -16.80 -22.49
N SER A 8 -0.32 -15.98 -21.92
CA SER A 8 -0.42 -15.82 -20.46
C SER A 8 -0.99 -17.06 -19.77
N SER A 9 -1.67 -17.94 -20.52
CA SER A 9 -2.16 -19.23 -20.02
C SER A 9 -1.09 -20.31 -19.95
N ILE A 10 0.08 -20.11 -20.59
CA ILE A 10 1.17 -21.08 -20.57
C ILE A 10 1.77 -21.08 -19.16
N PRO A 11 1.72 -22.22 -18.44
CA PRO A 11 2.36 -22.33 -17.14
C PRO A 11 3.87 -22.16 -17.34
N SER A 12 4.47 -21.26 -16.57
CA SER A 12 5.91 -20.91 -16.64
C SER A 12 6.29 -20.02 -17.84
N SER A 13 5.81 -18.77 -17.84
CA SER A 13 6.20 -17.73 -18.82
C SER A 13 7.73 -17.60 -19.05
N MET A 14 8.58 -17.93 -18.06
CA MET A 14 10.05 -17.89 -18.25
C MET A 14 10.69 -19.23 -18.67
N ALA A 15 9.91 -20.24 -19.02
CA ALA A 15 10.44 -21.50 -19.53
C ALA A 15 10.84 -21.37 -21.02
N PRO A 16 11.87 -22.11 -21.46
CA PRO A 16 12.17 -22.22 -22.88
C PRO A 16 11.09 -23.04 -23.58
N HIS A 17 10.53 -22.49 -24.65
CA HIS A 17 9.50 -23.10 -25.48
C HIS A 17 9.98 -23.24 -26.92
N GLU A 18 9.64 -24.35 -27.56
CA GLU A 18 9.84 -24.49 -29.01
C GLU A 18 8.85 -23.60 -29.77
N ALA A 19 9.26 -23.13 -30.95
CA ALA A 19 8.36 -22.36 -31.82
C ALA A 19 7.07 -23.15 -32.15
N SER A 20 7.18 -24.47 -32.36
CA SER A 20 6.06 -25.39 -32.60
C SER A 20 5.03 -25.37 -31.48
N GLU A 21 5.48 -25.32 -30.23
CA GLU A 21 4.62 -25.27 -29.04
C GLU A 21 3.85 -23.95 -28.97
N LEU A 22 4.54 -22.83 -29.15
CA LEU A 22 3.94 -21.49 -29.12
C LEU A 22 2.87 -21.34 -30.22
N LEU A 23 3.16 -21.82 -31.43
CA LEU A 23 2.21 -21.78 -32.56
C LEU A 23 0.95 -22.60 -32.28
N ARG A 24 1.12 -23.78 -31.64
CA ARG A 24 0.00 -24.63 -31.24
C ARG A 24 -0.87 -23.97 -30.17
N CYS A 25 -0.27 -23.28 -29.21
CA CYS A 25 -1.02 -22.58 -28.15
C CYS A 25 -1.78 -21.34 -28.67
N CYS A 26 -1.20 -20.63 -29.64
CA CYS A 26 -1.78 -19.42 -30.21
C CYS A 26 -2.73 -19.67 -31.38
N TRP A 27 -2.83 -20.92 -31.87
CA TRP A 27 -3.54 -21.28 -33.11
C TRP A 27 -3.22 -20.33 -34.28
N SER A 28 -1.94 -19.99 -34.43
CA SER A 28 -1.47 -18.97 -35.37
C SER A 28 -0.35 -19.49 -36.28
N THR A 29 -0.11 -18.82 -37.40
CA THR A 29 1.09 -19.07 -38.22
C THR A 29 2.33 -18.40 -37.61
N LEU A 30 3.53 -18.79 -38.07
CA LEU A 30 4.78 -18.17 -37.60
C LEU A 30 4.83 -16.67 -37.87
N GLN A 31 4.33 -16.25 -39.04
CA GLN A 31 4.28 -14.84 -39.43
C GLN A 31 3.31 -14.06 -38.53
N ASP A 32 2.13 -14.62 -38.24
CA ASP A 32 1.14 -13.98 -37.36
C ASP A 32 1.64 -13.88 -35.92
N LEU A 33 2.33 -14.92 -35.44
CA LEU A 33 2.93 -14.94 -34.11
C LEU A 33 4.02 -13.87 -34.00
N GLN A 34 4.94 -13.80 -34.98
CA GLN A 34 5.99 -12.78 -35.02
C GLN A 34 5.41 -11.36 -35.05
N GLY A 35 4.44 -11.10 -35.94
CA GLY A 35 3.79 -9.79 -36.01
C GLY A 35 3.08 -9.43 -34.69
N SER A 36 2.41 -10.40 -34.07
CA SER A 36 1.76 -10.19 -32.77
C SER A 36 2.77 -9.93 -31.65
N LEU A 37 3.88 -10.67 -31.61
CA LEU A 37 4.94 -10.48 -30.62
C LEU A 37 5.58 -9.10 -30.77
N THR A 38 5.91 -8.66 -31.99
CA THR A 38 6.45 -7.31 -32.23
C THR A 38 5.50 -6.21 -31.74
N LEU A 39 4.19 -6.37 -31.93
CA LEU A 39 3.21 -5.43 -31.40
C LEU A 39 3.16 -5.44 -29.87
N LEU A 40 3.17 -6.63 -29.26
CA LEU A 40 3.14 -6.81 -27.81
C LEU A 40 4.40 -6.28 -27.13
N GLU A 41 5.57 -6.47 -27.74
CA GLU A 41 6.85 -5.88 -27.31
C GLU A 41 6.81 -4.35 -27.42
N GLY A 42 6.29 -3.83 -28.55
CA GLY A 42 6.19 -2.39 -28.77
C GLY A 42 5.33 -1.66 -27.73
N ILE A 43 4.34 -2.35 -27.14
CA ILE A 43 3.51 -1.81 -26.04
C ILE A 43 3.97 -2.27 -24.65
N GLY A 44 5.08 -3.01 -24.56
CA GLY A 44 5.71 -3.45 -23.30
C GLY A 44 4.97 -4.57 -22.57
N LEU A 45 4.12 -5.34 -23.25
CA LEU A 45 3.37 -6.45 -22.64
C LEU A 45 4.13 -7.79 -22.66
N VAL A 46 5.13 -7.93 -23.53
CA VAL A 46 5.95 -9.14 -23.64
C VAL A 46 7.39 -8.71 -23.93
N ASP A 47 8.36 -9.41 -23.35
CA ASP A 47 9.75 -9.39 -23.82
C ASP A 47 10.10 -10.77 -24.38
N SER A 48 10.51 -10.84 -25.65
CA SER A 48 10.90 -12.11 -26.27
C SER A 48 12.42 -12.27 -26.36
N TYR A 49 12.88 -13.46 -26.01
CA TYR A 49 14.28 -13.87 -26.11
C TYR A 49 14.36 -15.14 -26.94
N LYS A 50 15.39 -15.24 -27.78
CA LYS A 50 15.65 -16.43 -28.59
C LYS A 50 17.05 -16.95 -28.31
N ASP A 51 17.17 -18.24 -28.04
CA ASP A 51 18.46 -18.93 -28.03
C ASP A 51 18.75 -19.45 -29.44
N GLU A 52 19.76 -18.88 -30.10
CA GLU A 52 20.14 -19.28 -31.46
C GLU A 52 20.73 -20.68 -31.55
N LYS A 53 21.29 -21.22 -30.46
CA LYS A 53 21.92 -22.55 -30.44
C LYS A 53 20.90 -23.65 -30.22
N ALA A 54 19.95 -23.41 -29.32
CA ALA A 54 18.90 -24.37 -28.98
C ALA A 54 17.63 -24.21 -29.83
N GLY A 55 17.46 -23.08 -30.52
CA GLY A 55 16.28 -22.83 -31.36
C GLY A 55 14.99 -22.59 -30.56
N VAL A 56 15.11 -22.26 -29.28
CA VAL A 56 13.99 -22.07 -28.34
C VAL A 56 13.74 -20.59 -28.03
N TYR A 57 12.53 -20.31 -27.59
CA TYR A 57 12.02 -18.98 -27.25
C TYR A 57 11.71 -18.91 -25.76
N CYS A 58 12.02 -17.78 -25.12
CA CYS A 58 11.61 -17.47 -23.76
C CYS A 58 10.80 -16.17 -23.81
N LEU A 59 9.59 -16.16 -23.24
CA LEU A 59 8.63 -15.06 -23.37
C LEU A 59 8.26 -14.51 -21.98
N LEU A 60 8.90 -13.42 -21.58
CA LEU A 60 8.56 -12.77 -20.32
C LEU A 60 7.26 -11.98 -20.48
N MET A 61 6.20 -12.42 -19.81
CA MET A 61 4.89 -11.75 -19.85
C MET A 61 4.87 -10.63 -18.82
N ASN A 62 4.67 -9.39 -19.29
CA ASN A 62 4.55 -8.22 -18.43
C ASN A 62 3.07 -7.90 -18.17
N PRO A 63 2.69 -7.52 -16.94
CA PRO A 63 1.33 -7.10 -16.64
C PRO A 63 1.01 -5.79 -17.36
N PRO A 64 -0.24 -5.56 -17.76
CA PRO A 64 -0.65 -4.29 -18.32
C PRO A 64 -0.50 -3.15 -17.31
N LEU A 65 -0.28 -1.95 -17.81
CA LEU A 65 -0.20 -0.75 -16.97
C LEU A 65 -1.51 -0.56 -16.18
N PRO A 66 -1.42 -0.14 -14.90
CA PRO A 66 -2.59 0.30 -14.16
C PRO A 66 -3.35 1.39 -14.91
N ALA A 67 -4.68 1.41 -14.80
CA ALA A 67 -5.53 2.35 -15.54
C ALA A 67 -5.11 3.81 -15.33
N GLU A 68 -4.76 4.20 -14.11
CA GLU A 68 -4.28 5.56 -13.81
C GLU A 68 -3.00 5.90 -14.58
N SER A 69 -2.02 4.99 -14.57
CA SER A 69 -0.75 5.15 -15.28
C SER A 69 -0.95 5.19 -16.79
N PHE A 70 -1.78 4.29 -17.33
CA PHE A 70 -2.12 4.25 -18.75
C PHE A 70 -2.78 5.57 -19.20
N LEU A 71 -3.78 6.04 -18.46
CA LEU A 71 -4.53 7.26 -18.78
C LEU A 71 -3.73 8.55 -18.53
N SER A 72 -2.65 8.47 -17.76
CA SER A 72 -1.72 9.59 -17.55
C SER A 72 -0.69 9.75 -18.69
N SER A 73 -0.46 8.71 -19.47
CA SER A 73 0.45 8.75 -20.62
C SER A 73 -0.22 9.45 -21.80
N GLU A 74 0.34 10.57 -22.24
CA GLU A 74 -0.21 11.38 -23.35
C GLU A 74 -0.40 10.56 -24.63
N LEU A 75 0.61 9.76 -24.98
CA LEU A 75 0.59 8.95 -26.21
C LEU A 75 -0.49 7.87 -26.15
N LEU A 76 -0.51 7.08 -25.07
CA LEU A 76 -1.44 5.96 -24.93
C LEU A 76 -2.88 6.45 -24.76
N SER A 77 -3.10 7.51 -23.98
CA SER A 77 -4.42 8.09 -23.77
C SER A 77 -4.99 8.66 -25.07
N ARG A 78 -4.16 9.35 -25.86
CA ARG A 78 -4.58 9.96 -27.13
C ARG A 78 -4.84 8.89 -28.19
N GLN A 79 -4.00 7.87 -28.26
CA GLN A 79 -4.19 6.76 -29.18
C GLN A 79 -5.47 5.98 -28.87
N LEU A 80 -5.76 5.74 -27.58
CA LEU A 80 -7.02 5.14 -27.17
C LEU A 80 -8.21 6.03 -27.53
N SER A 81 -8.16 7.33 -27.20
CA SER A 81 -9.23 8.29 -27.55
C SER A 81 -9.52 8.33 -29.04
N ASN A 82 -8.47 8.37 -29.88
CA ASN A 82 -8.62 8.34 -31.33
C ASN A 82 -9.25 7.02 -31.84
N SER A 83 -8.99 5.90 -31.17
CA SER A 83 -9.50 4.59 -31.58
C SER A 83 -10.96 4.35 -31.21
N ILE A 84 -11.41 4.86 -30.05
CA ILE A 84 -12.76 4.59 -29.54
C ILE A 84 -13.69 5.80 -29.63
N GLY A 85 -13.15 6.99 -29.89
CA GLY A 85 -13.86 8.26 -29.90
C GLY A 85 -13.88 8.95 -28.53
N GLU A 86 -13.91 10.28 -28.54
CA GLU A 86 -13.85 11.13 -27.33
C GLU A 86 -14.96 10.83 -26.32
N GLU A 87 -16.20 10.61 -26.78
CA GLU A 87 -17.34 10.32 -25.88
C GLU A 87 -17.15 8.98 -25.13
N ASN A 88 -16.79 7.92 -25.86
CA ASN A 88 -16.52 6.61 -25.27
C ASN A 88 -15.29 6.64 -24.37
N PHE A 89 -14.27 7.42 -24.73
CA PHE A 89 -13.07 7.60 -23.92
C PHE A 89 -13.38 8.30 -22.60
N LYS A 90 -14.22 9.35 -22.62
CA LYS A 90 -14.66 10.06 -21.42
C LYS A 90 -15.46 9.16 -20.49
N GLU A 91 -16.36 8.35 -21.05
CA GLU A 91 -17.11 7.35 -20.28
C GLU A 91 -16.17 6.32 -19.63
N LEU A 92 -15.28 5.71 -20.42
CA LEU A 92 -14.31 4.72 -19.94
C LEU A 92 -13.42 5.29 -18.83
N LYS A 93 -12.92 6.52 -19.00
CA LYS A 93 -12.09 7.21 -18.00
C LYS A 93 -12.85 7.38 -16.67
N SER A 94 -14.13 7.73 -16.74
CA SER A 94 -14.97 7.87 -15.55
C SER A 94 -15.21 6.55 -14.82
N GLN A 95 -15.39 5.45 -15.57
CA GLN A 95 -15.60 4.12 -15.01
C GLN A 95 -14.33 3.56 -14.34
N LEU A 96 -13.16 3.79 -14.96
CA LEU A 96 -11.88 3.25 -14.47
C LEU A 96 -11.31 4.00 -13.27
N ILE A 97 -11.39 5.34 -13.27
CA ILE A 97 -10.82 6.16 -12.19
C ILE A 97 -11.83 6.32 -11.04
N GLY A 98 -13.12 6.17 -11.34
CA GLY A 98 -14.20 6.34 -10.38
C GLY A 98 -14.28 7.75 -9.79
N ALA A 99 -15.32 7.99 -9.01
CA ALA A 99 -15.38 9.19 -8.19
C ALA A 99 -14.43 9.01 -7.00
N LYS A 100 -13.49 9.94 -6.81
CA LYS A 100 -12.69 9.98 -5.58
C LYS A 100 -13.62 10.08 -4.38
N LEU A 101 -13.57 9.09 -3.49
CA LEU A 101 -14.30 9.12 -2.23
C LEU A 101 -13.95 10.41 -1.47
N PRO A 102 -14.93 11.18 -0.99
CA PRO A 102 -14.67 12.40 -0.22
C PRO A 102 -14.15 12.04 1.18
N LEU A 103 -12.90 11.60 1.28
CA LEU A 103 -12.29 11.11 2.52
C LEU A 103 -12.29 12.13 3.66
N LYS A 104 -12.52 13.42 3.37
CA LYS A 104 -12.64 14.48 4.39
C LYS A 104 -13.85 14.29 5.32
N THR A 105 -14.90 13.60 4.87
CA THR A 105 -16.09 13.34 5.70
C THR A 105 -16.01 12.03 6.48
N PHE A 106 -14.99 11.20 6.22
CA PHE A 106 -14.85 9.89 6.83
C PHE A 106 -13.75 9.90 7.89
N ALA A 107 -14.09 9.41 9.09
CA ALA A 107 -13.08 9.11 10.09
C ALA A 107 -12.39 7.79 9.75
N ARG A 108 -11.05 7.78 9.74
CA ARG A 108 -10.27 6.55 9.55
C ARG A 108 -10.39 5.69 10.81
N ILE A 109 -11.09 4.56 10.70
CA ILE A 109 -11.27 3.57 11.78
C ILE A 109 -10.16 2.51 11.82
N GLY A 110 -9.37 2.38 10.75
CA GLY A 110 -8.29 1.40 10.67
C GLY A 110 -7.09 1.81 11.52
N SER A 111 -6.84 1.06 12.58
CA SER A 111 -5.60 1.09 13.37
C SER A 111 -4.40 0.65 12.52
N LYS A 112 -3.22 1.25 12.74
CA LYS A 112 -1.99 0.76 12.10
C LYS A 112 -1.62 -0.59 12.69
N PHE A 113 -0.87 -1.39 11.93
CA PHE A 113 -0.35 -2.66 12.42
C PHE A 113 0.43 -2.50 13.73
N GLU A 114 1.30 -1.49 13.80
CA GLU A 114 2.10 -1.11 14.96
C GLU A 114 1.26 -0.76 16.20
N ASP A 115 0.01 -0.34 16.01
CA ASP A 115 -0.89 0.04 17.10
C ASP A 115 -1.41 -1.18 17.87
N ASN A 116 -1.53 -2.32 17.19
CA ASN A 116 -2.08 -3.57 17.75
C ASN A 116 -1.01 -4.65 17.94
N TYR A 117 0.06 -4.61 17.16
CA TYR A 117 1.11 -5.61 17.15
C TYR A 117 2.44 -4.93 17.47
N GLY A 118 2.91 -5.11 18.71
CA GLY A 118 4.25 -4.76 19.14
C GLY A 118 5.10 -6.01 19.31
N LEU A 119 6.39 -5.93 18.97
CA LEU A 119 7.37 -7.01 19.20
C LEU A 119 7.61 -7.30 20.69
N PHE A 120 7.18 -6.40 21.57
CA PHE A 120 7.29 -6.53 23.02
C PHE A 120 5.93 -6.27 23.67
N PRO A 121 5.58 -6.99 24.75
CA PRO A 121 4.35 -6.71 25.49
C PRO A 121 4.39 -5.26 25.94
N ARG A 122 3.41 -4.47 25.49
CA ARG A 122 3.22 -3.10 25.98
C ARG A 122 2.95 -3.20 27.47
N MET A 123 3.94 -2.86 28.30
CA MET A 123 3.67 -2.52 29.68
C MET A 123 2.72 -1.33 29.62
N HIS A 124 1.45 -1.57 29.92
CA HIS A 124 0.48 -0.51 30.12
C HIS A 124 1.10 0.44 31.15
N LYS A 125 1.53 1.63 30.70
CA LYS A 125 1.77 2.75 31.59
C LYS A 125 0.40 3.08 32.18
N ALA A 126 0.05 2.40 33.26
CA ALA A 126 -1.01 2.83 34.13
C ALA A 126 -0.65 4.27 34.49
N LYS A 127 -1.40 5.24 33.97
CA LYS A 127 -1.44 6.56 34.59
C LYS A 127 -2.07 6.33 35.95
N THR A 128 -1.27 5.93 36.94
CA THR A 128 -1.61 6.14 38.34
C THR A 128 -1.66 7.64 38.52
N VAL A 129 -2.83 8.21 38.30
CA VAL A 129 -3.18 9.51 38.86
C VAL A 129 -3.16 9.30 40.36
N LEU A 130 -2.01 9.60 40.99
CA LEU A 130 -1.95 9.77 42.43
C LEU A 130 -2.77 11.02 42.74
N LEU A 131 -4.06 10.80 42.97
CA LEU A 131 -4.96 11.81 43.47
C LEU A 131 -4.60 12.01 44.94
N PHE A 132 -3.70 12.95 45.20
CA PHE A 132 -3.25 13.27 46.55
C PHE A 132 -4.41 13.91 47.31
N ASP A 133 -5.13 13.10 48.08
CA ASP A 133 -6.23 13.54 48.92
C ASP A 133 -5.67 14.21 50.18
N LYS A 134 -5.45 15.53 50.07
CA LYS A 134 -4.90 16.39 51.13
C LYS A 134 -5.61 16.20 52.47
N SER A 135 -6.91 15.89 52.44
CA SER A 135 -7.72 15.68 53.64
C SER A 135 -7.32 14.43 54.46
N LYS A 136 -6.78 13.40 53.79
CA LYS A 136 -6.29 12.18 54.44
C LYS A 136 -4.87 12.36 54.96
N PHE A 137 -4.05 13.14 54.25
CA PHE A 137 -2.70 13.49 54.69
C PHE A 137 -2.74 14.32 55.98
N ASP A 138 -3.58 15.35 56.04
CA ASP A 138 -3.69 16.22 57.23
C ASP A 138 -4.21 15.46 58.45
N LYS A 139 -5.13 14.49 58.26
CA LYS A 139 -5.60 13.61 59.34
C LYS A 139 -4.52 12.63 59.84
N ALA A 140 -3.67 12.12 58.96
CA ALA A 140 -2.59 11.21 59.33
C ALA A 140 -1.42 11.93 60.04
N PHE A 141 -1.13 13.17 59.64
CA PHE A 141 -0.05 13.97 60.24
C PHE A 141 -0.43 14.55 61.60
N THR A 142 -1.68 15.02 61.76
CA THR A 142 -2.15 15.58 63.04
C THR A 142 -2.34 14.53 64.13
N SER A 143 -2.57 13.26 63.78
CA SER A 143 -2.80 12.18 64.74
C SER A 143 -1.52 11.58 65.34
N THR A 144 -0.33 11.86 64.78
CA THR A 144 0.89 11.14 65.18
C THR A 144 2.07 12.00 65.63
N SER A 145 2.10 13.31 65.35
CA SER A 145 3.31 14.12 65.64
C SER A 145 3.09 15.50 66.27
N GLY A 146 1.86 15.88 66.63
CA GLY A 146 1.62 17.13 67.38
C GLY A 146 2.11 18.41 66.69
N PHE A 147 2.46 18.34 65.41
CA PHE A 147 2.98 19.46 64.62
C PHE A 147 1.84 20.02 63.76
N SER A 148 1.51 21.30 64.00
CA SER A 148 0.47 22.01 63.23
C SER A 148 1.08 22.56 61.93
N ALA A 149 0.59 22.10 60.78
CA ALA A 149 1.05 22.53 59.46
C ALA A 149 0.63 23.98 59.08
N ASN A 150 0.08 24.75 60.02
CA ASN A 150 -0.29 26.16 59.78
C ASN A 150 0.93 27.11 59.73
N THR A 151 2.16 26.60 59.73
CA THR A 151 3.38 27.41 59.72
C THR A 151 4.20 27.33 58.43
N LEU A 152 3.78 26.53 57.43
CA LEU A 152 4.48 26.45 56.16
C LEU A 152 3.82 27.38 55.15
N SER A 153 4.62 28.28 54.58
CA SER A 153 4.16 29.18 53.52
C SER A 153 4.05 28.44 52.19
N ASP A 154 3.19 28.93 51.29
CA ASP A 154 2.92 28.28 49.99
C ASP A 154 4.19 28.06 49.14
N ASP A 155 5.23 28.87 49.34
CA ASP A 155 6.53 28.74 48.66
C ASP A 155 7.33 27.50 49.11
N GLU A 156 7.18 27.07 50.37
CA GLU A 156 7.87 25.89 50.91
C GLU A 156 7.21 24.59 50.42
N ILE A 157 5.87 24.62 50.27
CA ILE A 157 5.10 23.51 49.71
C ILE A 157 5.49 23.29 48.24
N LYS A 158 5.72 24.37 47.49
CA LYS A 158 6.13 24.31 46.09
C LYS A 158 7.52 23.67 45.92
N LYS A 159 8.48 24.03 46.79
CA LYS A 159 9.82 23.43 46.78
C LYS A 159 9.83 21.93 47.08
N ILE A 160 8.98 21.47 47.99
CA ILE A 160 8.89 20.04 48.32
C ILE A 160 8.26 19.26 47.16
N SER A 161 7.27 19.84 46.46
CA SER A 161 6.67 19.21 45.29
C SER A 161 7.65 19.07 44.11
N GLU A 162 8.57 20.03 43.93
CA GLU A 162 9.62 19.97 42.90
C GLU A 162 10.71 18.94 43.24
N LEU A 163 11.01 18.71 44.53
CA LEU A 163 11.98 17.69 44.98
C LEU A 163 11.46 16.26 44.83
N SER A 164 10.14 16.06 44.77
CA SER A 164 9.51 14.74 44.59
C SER A 164 9.32 14.31 43.13
N ALA A 165 9.79 15.12 42.18
CA ALA A 165 9.63 14.90 40.73
C ALA A 165 10.83 14.21 40.05
N PHE A 166 11.69 13.52 40.81
CA PHE A 166 12.72 12.62 40.29
C PHE A 166 12.33 11.15 40.49
#